data_AF-A0A2E6LQI7-F1
#
_entry.id   AF-A0A2E6LQI7-F1
#
_cell.length_a   1.000
_cell.length_b   1.000
_cell.length_c   1.000
_cell.angle_alpha   90.00
_cell.angle_beta   90.00
_cell.angle_gamma   90.00
#
_symmetry.space_group_name_H-M   'P 1'
#
loop_
_entity.id
_entity.type
_entity.pdbx_description
1 polymer ?
#
loop_
_entity_poly.entity_id
_entity_poly.type
_entity_poly.pdbx_seq_one_letter_code
_entity_poly.pdbx_strand_id
1 'polypeptide(L)'
;MTSVRLLVLCLLVSLGSAVHAAPAADGDAESLRIVDCALPGQIRQLGRATTYVAPRRPMRTTARDCRIRGGEYVVRDRATLKSSLAVWLEAARAGDPDAQTIVGELFERGAGGAPDFAAAALWYRRAAESGHARAQVNLGHLYEQGHGVPADPAEALAWYRRAAGLPAAIELDTAPDVAPVEAAREQTERRLRDRIAELESRIGELRRDAERDRRALATAAAADAEAAGLRQRLEDTQAALAAREAELASQTERIQALSARSAPAAAPVAAEPAALSAGLLAGPEIALIEPDIGATRGLVKVSVPATGPSQRVIGRITAPAGVLSASVNGQAVAVNPAGVFLADVSVAGASDVTVTAIDRQGKRADVSFAVARSAAPAPARPERAPRLELPGTDYALLIGNDDYRHLPALETPIADVDRIEAVLSGRYGFRVRTLRNATRYDTLSALNDLRERVTSEDRVIVYYAGHGELDQTNMRGHWLPVDAEPDNTANWLSNVDVTDILNVIRARQILLVVDSCYSGTLTRSSLTRLEVGLTPEERATWLELMARKRARVVLTSGGLAPVLDFGGGDHSVFARSFIEALEGNDELLLGRSLYQAVAARVAHAAAGYDFEQIPQYAPIAGAGHESGDFILQPAAVR
;
A
#
# COMPACT_ATOMS: atom_id res chain seq x y z
N MET A 1 -0.50 -63.18 74.70
CA MET A 1 -1.89 -62.66 74.76
C MET A 1 -1.96 -61.46 73.83
N THR A 2 -2.07 -61.69 72.51
CA THR A 2 -3.30 -61.74 71.69
C THR A 2 -4.00 -60.41 71.48
N SER A 3 -3.84 -59.89 70.25
CA SER A 3 -4.83 -59.19 69.40
C SER A 3 -5.36 -57.83 69.89
N VAL A 4 -5.46 -56.79 69.05
CA VAL A 4 -6.26 -56.74 67.83
C VAL A 4 -5.65 -55.78 66.80
N ARG A 5 -5.56 -56.25 65.55
CA ARG A 5 -5.29 -55.48 64.33
C ARG A 5 -6.56 -54.75 63.88
N LEU A 6 -6.44 -53.49 63.45
CA LEU A 6 -7.43 -52.87 62.56
C LEU A 6 -6.72 -52.47 61.27
N LEU A 7 -7.07 -53.18 60.19
CA LEU A 7 -6.60 -52.98 58.83
C LEU A 7 -7.73 -52.22 58.11
N VAL A 8 -7.49 -50.98 57.70
CA VAL A 8 -8.38 -50.26 56.78
C VAL A 8 -7.67 -50.17 55.44
N LEU A 9 -8.18 -50.95 54.50
CA LEU A 9 -7.83 -50.96 53.09
C LEU A 9 -8.60 -49.83 52.41
N CYS A 10 -7.92 -48.87 51.81
CA CYS A 10 -8.55 -47.94 50.87
C CYS A 10 -7.76 -47.96 49.56
N LEU A 11 -8.37 -48.56 48.54
CA LEU A 11 -7.97 -48.51 47.14
C LEU A 11 -8.06 -47.06 46.66
N LEU A 12 -6.97 -46.51 46.11
CA LEU A 12 -7.04 -45.43 45.15
C LEU A 12 -6.19 -45.80 43.93
N VAL A 13 -6.89 -46.15 42.86
CA VAL A 13 -6.40 -46.16 41.50
C VAL A 13 -6.10 -44.72 41.10
N SER A 14 -4.84 -44.40 40.79
CA SER A 14 -4.51 -43.21 40.01
C SER A 14 -3.83 -43.63 38.71
N LEU A 15 -4.66 -43.90 37.70
CA LEU A 15 -4.30 -43.63 36.31
C LEU A 15 -4.27 -42.10 36.16
N GLY A 16 -3.07 -41.55 36.01
CA GLY A 16 -2.86 -40.12 35.81
C GLY A 16 -1.56 -39.96 35.04
N SER A 17 -1.71 -39.82 33.73
CA SER A 17 -0.67 -39.65 32.73
C SER A 17 0.50 -38.80 33.22
N ALA A 18 1.71 -39.33 33.03
CA ALA A 18 2.90 -38.50 32.98
C ALA A 18 2.64 -37.42 31.92
N VAL A 19 2.32 -36.21 32.37
CA VAL A 19 2.42 -35.01 31.56
C VAL A 19 3.87 -34.99 31.13
N HIS A 20 4.10 -35.29 29.85
CA HIS A 20 5.33 -34.94 29.17
C HIS A 20 5.54 -33.46 29.44
N ALA A 21 6.47 -33.15 30.35
CA ALA A 21 7.08 -31.86 30.40
C ALA A 21 7.76 -31.69 29.04
N ALA A 22 7.11 -30.92 28.16
CA ALA A 22 7.74 -30.45 26.94
C ALA A 22 9.06 -29.77 27.32
N PRO A 23 10.12 -29.94 26.52
CA PRO A 23 11.45 -29.50 26.90
C PRO A 23 11.45 -27.98 27.03
N ALA A 24 12.01 -27.49 28.13
CA ALA A 24 12.27 -26.07 28.34
C ALA A 24 13.43 -25.64 27.44
N ALA A 25 13.13 -24.91 26.37
CA ALA A 25 14.05 -24.01 25.67
C ALA A 25 13.26 -23.15 24.67
N ASP A 26 12.44 -22.22 25.17
CA ASP A 26 12.01 -21.01 24.44
C ASP A 26 11.35 -20.10 25.49
N GLY A 27 11.66 -18.80 25.47
CA GLY A 27 11.09 -17.89 26.47
C GLY A 27 9.59 -17.70 26.30
N ASP A 28 8.90 -17.32 27.38
CA ASP A 28 7.44 -17.12 27.40
C ASP A 28 7.04 -15.89 26.57
N ALA A 29 6.74 -16.08 25.29
CA ALA A 29 6.32 -15.04 24.35
C ALA A 29 5.04 -14.31 24.83
N GLU A 30 4.13 -15.03 25.50
CA GLU A 30 2.91 -14.44 26.07
C GLU A 30 3.23 -13.40 27.16
N SER A 31 4.32 -13.58 27.89
CA SER A 31 4.79 -12.59 28.87
C SER A 31 5.19 -11.26 28.25
N LEU A 32 5.48 -11.21 26.94
CA LEU A 32 5.94 -10.01 26.24
C LEU A 32 4.81 -9.24 25.54
N ARG A 33 3.59 -9.77 25.52
CA ARG A 33 2.43 -9.06 24.98
C ARG A 33 2.11 -7.79 25.76
N ILE A 34 1.67 -6.74 25.06
CA ILE A 34 1.20 -5.51 25.68
C ILE A 34 -0.19 -5.74 26.27
N VAL A 35 -0.37 -5.32 27.52
CA VAL A 35 -1.61 -5.47 28.26
C VAL A 35 -1.98 -4.15 28.93
N ASP A 36 -3.29 -3.94 29.12
CA ASP A 36 -3.80 -2.89 29.99
C ASP A 36 -3.62 -3.36 31.45
N CYS A 37 -2.59 -2.82 32.10
CA CYS A 37 -2.17 -3.18 33.45
C CYS A 37 -2.78 -2.22 34.48
N ALA A 38 -3.46 -2.76 35.49
CA ALA A 38 -3.92 -2.03 36.66
C ALA A 38 -2.90 -2.19 37.80
N LEU A 39 -2.03 -1.19 37.98
CA LEU A 39 -1.05 -1.20 39.06
C LEU A 39 -1.72 -0.97 40.42
N PRO A 40 -1.19 -1.59 41.49
CA PRO A 40 -1.71 -1.41 42.83
C PRO A 40 -1.51 0.04 43.30
N GLY A 41 -2.37 0.46 44.22
CA GLY A 41 -2.24 1.74 44.90
C GLY A 41 -0.94 1.82 45.69
N GLN A 42 -0.21 2.93 45.56
CA GLN A 42 1.00 3.16 46.34
C GLN A 42 0.63 3.60 47.76
N ILE A 43 1.24 2.97 48.75
CA ILE A 43 1.17 3.41 50.15
C ILE A 43 2.04 4.66 50.27
N ARG A 44 1.43 5.81 50.58
CA ARG A 44 2.12 7.08 50.73
C ARG A 44 1.99 7.59 52.15
N GLN A 45 3.10 8.07 52.69
CA GLN A 45 3.15 8.68 54.02
C GLN A 45 3.00 10.20 53.87
N LEU A 46 2.05 10.78 54.61
CA LEU A 46 1.80 12.21 54.68
C LEU A 46 2.20 12.71 56.07
N GLY A 47 3.34 13.40 56.13
CA GLY A 47 3.95 13.77 57.41
C GLY A 47 4.46 12.55 58.18
N ARG A 48 4.50 12.62 59.51
CA ARG A 48 5.01 11.53 60.37
C ARG A 48 3.96 10.50 60.81
N ALA A 49 2.67 10.83 60.71
CA ALA A 49 1.61 10.09 61.40
C ALA A 49 0.53 9.47 60.51
N THR A 50 0.44 9.87 59.23
CA THR A 50 -0.67 9.44 58.36
C THR A 50 -0.16 8.69 57.16
N THR A 51 -0.80 7.57 56.85
CA THR A 51 -0.54 6.78 55.64
C THR A 51 -1.84 6.63 54.86
N TYR A 52 -1.78 6.77 53.54
CA TYR A 52 -2.94 6.54 52.67
C TYR A 52 -2.52 5.71 51.45
N VAL A 53 -3.50 5.03 50.86
CA VAL A 53 -3.30 4.26 49.62
C VAL A 53 -3.77 5.10 48.45
N ALA A 54 -2.87 5.41 47.52
CA ALA A 54 -3.23 6.10 46.28
C ALA A 54 -4.15 5.21 45.42
N PRO A 55 -5.01 5.80 44.57
CA PRO A 55 -5.82 5.01 43.63
C PRO A 55 -4.93 4.16 42.71
N ARG A 56 -5.47 3.02 42.26
CA ARG A 56 -4.82 2.16 41.27
C ARG A 56 -4.52 2.95 40.01
N ARG A 57 -3.38 2.67 39.38
CA ARG A 57 -2.92 3.42 38.21
C ARG A 57 -2.98 2.54 36.96
N PRO A 58 -3.81 2.88 35.96
CA PRO A 58 -3.79 2.17 34.69
C PRO A 58 -2.52 2.53 33.91
N MET A 59 -1.94 1.55 33.24
CA MET A 59 -0.88 1.78 32.25
C MET A 59 -0.85 0.66 31.21
N ARG A 60 -0.31 0.95 30.03
CA ARG A 60 0.02 -0.08 29.03
C ARG A 60 1.48 -0.50 29.17
N THR A 61 1.71 -1.79 29.34
CA THR A 61 3.07 -2.38 29.43
C THR A 61 3.02 -3.86 29.09
N THR A 62 4.16 -4.54 29.10
CA THR A 62 4.19 -5.99 28.87
C THR A 62 3.55 -6.74 30.04
N ALA A 63 2.94 -7.90 29.78
CA ALA A 63 2.39 -8.79 30.81
C ALA A 63 3.43 -9.13 31.90
N ARG A 64 4.69 -9.30 31.50
CA ARG A 64 5.84 -9.49 32.40
C ARG A 64 6.08 -8.28 33.31
N ASP A 65 6.15 -7.07 32.75
CA ASP A 65 6.36 -5.85 33.54
C ASP A 65 5.19 -5.60 34.50
N CYS A 66 3.96 -5.85 34.04
CA CYS A 66 2.78 -5.77 34.90
C CYS A 66 2.89 -6.71 36.11
N ARG A 67 3.25 -7.98 35.89
CA ARG A 67 3.48 -8.95 36.99
C ARG A 67 4.60 -8.52 37.94
N ILE A 68 5.75 -8.11 37.40
CA ILE A 68 6.90 -7.67 38.22
C ILE A 68 6.50 -6.50 39.14
N ARG A 69 5.63 -5.62 38.66
CA ARG A 69 5.16 -4.44 39.40
C ARG A 69 3.92 -4.70 40.27
N GLY A 70 3.50 -5.96 40.39
CA GLY A 70 2.33 -6.37 41.17
C GLY A 70 1.00 -5.91 40.62
N GLY A 71 0.93 -5.56 39.32
CA GLY A 71 -0.29 -5.15 38.64
C GLY A 71 -1.16 -6.33 38.22
N GLU A 72 -2.44 -6.04 38.03
CA GLU A 72 -3.45 -6.98 37.53
C GLU A 72 -3.72 -6.69 36.04
N TYR A 73 -3.88 -7.73 35.22
CA TYR A 73 -4.26 -7.60 33.81
C TYR A 73 -5.07 -8.82 33.37
N VAL A 74 -5.82 -8.66 32.27
CA VAL A 74 -6.60 -9.74 31.68
C VAL A 74 -5.70 -10.57 30.78
N VAL A 75 -5.44 -11.82 31.18
CA VAL A 75 -4.59 -12.77 30.41
C VAL A 75 -5.35 -13.33 29.20
N ARG A 76 -6.65 -13.59 29.36
CA ARG A 76 -7.52 -14.11 28.30
C ARG A 76 -8.95 -13.74 28.63
N ASP A 77 -9.58 -12.97 27.75
CA ASP A 77 -11.02 -12.73 27.83
C ASP A 77 -11.75 -13.81 27.03
N ARG A 78 -12.54 -14.64 27.71
CA ARG A 78 -13.42 -15.62 27.05
C ARG A 78 -14.81 -15.04 26.77
N ALA A 79 -15.05 -13.76 27.08
CA ALA A 79 -16.32 -13.11 26.80
C ALA A 79 -16.53 -13.01 25.29
N THR A 80 -17.46 -13.80 24.79
CA THR A 80 -18.03 -13.65 23.45
C THR A 80 -19.31 -12.83 23.55
N LEU A 81 -19.74 -12.21 22.44
CA LEU A 81 -21.06 -11.57 22.39
C LEU A 81 -22.18 -12.53 22.86
N LYS A 82 -22.02 -13.84 22.60
CA LYS A 82 -22.93 -14.90 23.05
C LYS A 82 -22.94 -15.10 24.57
N SER A 83 -21.78 -15.16 25.22
CA SER A 83 -21.72 -15.27 26.69
C SER A 83 -22.19 -13.99 27.37
N SER A 84 -21.89 -12.82 26.78
CA SER A 84 -22.41 -11.54 27.26
C SER A 84 -23.94 -11.49 27.13
N LEU A 85 -24.48 -11.95 26.01
CA LEU A 85 -25.93 -12.04 25.81
C LEU A 85 -26.58 -12.90 26.89
N ALA A 86 -26.03 -14.07 27.20
CA ALA A 86 -26.58 -14.96 28.23
C ALA A 86 -26.69 -14.29 29.61
N VAL A 87 -25.71 -13.47 29.99
CA VAL A 87 -25.72 -12.73 31.27
C VAL A 87 -26.75 -11.60 31.26
N TRP A 88 -26.77 -10.77 30.20
CA TRP A 88 -27.66 -9.62 30.12
C TRP A 88 -29.13 -10.00 29.86
N LEU A 89 -29.39 -11.18 29.27
CA LEU A 89 -30.74 -11.63 28.94
C LEU A 89 -31.62 -11.80 30.18
N GLU A 90 -31.05 -12.24 31.30
CA GLU A 90 -31.79 -12.43 32.55
C GLU A 90 -32.31 -11.09 33.09
N ALA A 91 -31.43 -10.09 33.20
CA ALA A 91 -31.79 -8.74 33.63
C ALA A 91 -32.73 -8.04 32.63
N ALA A 92 -32.50 -8.22 31.32
CA ALA A 92 -33.36 -7.64 30.29
C ALA A 92 -34.79 -8.21 30.34
N ARG A 93 -34.92 -9.53 30.60
CA ARG A 93 -36.22 -10.19 30.81
C ARG A 93 -36.90 -9.75 32.10
N ALA A 94 -36.12 -9.39 33.13
CA ALA A 94 -36.62 -8.83 34.38
C ALA A 94 -37.11 -7.37 34.26
N GLY A 95 -36.91 -6.73 33.10
CA GLY A 95 -37.44 -5.39 32.82
C GLY A 95 -36.44 -4.26 33.00
N ASP A 96 -35.16 -4.56 33.24
CA ASP A 96 -34.11 -3.54 33.38
C ASP A 96 -33.86 -2.83 32.03
N PRO A 97 -34.11 -1.51 31.92
CA PRO A 97 -33.96 -0.77 30.66
C PRO A 97 -32.52 -0.69 30.14
N ASP A 98 -31.53 -0.65 31.03
CA ASP A 98 -30.12 -0.66 30.65
C ASP A 98 -29.75 -2.04 30.08
N ALA A 99 -30.19 -3.12 30.73
CA ALA A 99 -29.97 -4.47 30.25
C ALA A 99 -30.68 -4.76 28.92
N GLN A 100 -31.93 -4.29 28.76
CA GLN A 100 -32.67 -4.39 27.50
C GLN A 100 -31.96 -3.68 26.36
N THR A 101 -31.38 -2.50 26.63
CA THR A 101 -30.60 -1.76 25.63
C THR A 101 -29.33 -2.50 25.27
N ILE A 102 -28.61 -3.02 26.25
CA ILE A 102 -27.40 -3.82 26.01
C ILE A 102 -27.72 -5.09 25.21
N VAL A 103 -28.82 -5.78 25.51
CA VAL A 103 -29.27 -6.93 24.72
C VAL A 103 -29.60 -6.54 23.28
N GLY A 104 -30.25 -5.39 23.07
CA GLY A 104 -30.47 -4.83 21.73
C GLY A 104 -29.17 -4.62 20.95
N GLU A 105 -28.17 -4.01 21.60
CA GLU A 105 -26.84 -3.78 21.00
C GLU A 105 -26.10 -5.07 20.70
N LEU A 106 -26.27 -6.09 21.54
CA LEU A 106 -25.69 -7.41 21.32
C LEU A 106 -26.29 -8.10 20.09
N PHE A 107 -27.61 -8.00 19.87
CA PHE A 107 -28.24 -8.53 18.66
C PHE A 107 -27.87 -7.74 17.40
N GLU A 108 -27.79 -6.41 17.50
CA GLU A 108 -27.32 -5.53 16.42
C GLU A 108 -25.88 -5.90 15.98
N ARG A 109 -25.04 -6.33 16.93
CA ARG A 109 -23.65 -6.75 16.68
C ARG A 109 -23.49 -8.24 16.35
N GLY A 110 -24.56 -9.02 16.33
CA GLY A 110 -24.51 -10.46 15.97
C GLY A 110 -24.16 -11.42 17.11
N ALA A 111 -24.66 -11.20 18.32
CA ALA A 111 -24.52 -12.13 19.43
C ALA A 111 -25.22 -13.49 19.16
N GLY A 112 -24.50 -14.42 18.52
CA GLY A 112 -25.02 -15.74 18.14
C GLY A 112 -24.90 -16.07 16.64
N GLY A 113 -24.27 -15.21 15.84
CA GLY A 113 -24.13 -15.39 14.39
C GLY A 113 -24.12 -14.04 13.67
N ALA A 114 -24.94 -13.90 12.63
CA ALA A 114 -25.12 -12.63 11.94
C ALA A 114 -25.94 -11.63 12.79
N PRO A 115 -25.79 -10.30 12.56
CA PRO A 115 -26.66 -9.27 13.13
C PRO A 115 -28.15 -9.56 12.97
N ASP A 116 -28.92 -9.42 14.05
CA ASP A 116 -30.38 -9.52 14.04
C ASP A 116 -30.98 -8.17 14.47
N PHE A 117 -31.16 -7.29 13.49
CA PHE A 117 -31.69 -5.95 13.70
C PHE A 117 -33.17 -5.97 14.12
N ALA A 118 -33.94 -7.00 13.77
CA ALA A 118 -35.34 -7.12 14.16
C ALA A 118 -35.46 -7.44 15.66
N ALA A 119 -34.62 -8.35 16.17
CA ALA A 119 -34.49 -8.60 17.60
C ALA A 119 -33.98 -7.36 18.34
N ALA A 120 -32.99 -6.64 17.78
CA ALA A 120 -32.48 -5.40 18.36
C ALA A 120 -33.59 -4.34 18.52
N ALA A 121 -34.38 -4.09 17.47
CA ALA A 121 -35.49 -3.15 17.49
C ALA A 121 -36.53 -3.48 18.57
N LEU A 122 -36.82 -4.77 18.77
CA LEU A 122 -37.78 -5.22 19.79
C LEU A 122 -37.28 -4.93 21.21
N TRP A 123 -35.98 -5.14 21.48
CA TRP A 123 -35.38 -4.85 22.78
C TRP A 123 -35.22 -3.35 23.03
N TYR A 124 -34.78 -2.60 22.03
CA TYR A 124 -34.75 -1.13 22.14
C TYR A 124 -36.13 -0.54 22.36
N ARG A 125 -37.18 -1.05 21.71
CA ARG A 125 -38.56 -0.57 21.94
C ARG A 125 -38.99 -0.75 23.40
N ARG A 126 -38.72 -1.89 24.01
CA ARG A 126 -39.05 -2.14 25.42
C ARG A 126 -38.40 -1.13 26.37
N ALA A 127 -37.10 -0.88 26.19
CA ALA A 127 -36.38 0.11 27.00
C ALA A 127 -36.76 1.56 26.65
N ALA A 128 -37.07 1.82 25.38
CA ALA A 128 -37.48 3.13 24.91
C ALA A 128 -38.85 3.54 25.46
N GLU A 129 -39.77 2.59 25.55
CA GLU A 129 -41.11 2.76 26.15
C GLU A 129 -41.03 3.00 27.67
N SER A 130 -40.01 2.46 28.35
CA SER A 130 -39.76 2.79 29.76
C SER A 130 -39.04 4.14 29.97
N GLY A 131 -38.88 4.94 28.92
CA GLY A 131 -38.28 6.28 29.01
C GLY A 131 -36.75 6.31 28.96
N HIS A 132 -36.08 5.21 28.62
CA HIS A 132 -34.63 5.19 28.61
C HIS A 132 -34.06 5.82 27.32
N ALA A 133 -33.40 6.97 27.48
CA ALA A 133 -32.98 7.83 26.38
C ALA A 133 -32.03 7.14 25.37
N ARG A 134 -31.10 6.30 25.83
CA ARG A 134 -30.18 5.56 24.94
C ARG A 134 -30.93 4.60 24.02
N ALA A 135 -31.91 3.88 24.54
CA ALA A 135 -32.76 3.00 23.76
C ALA A 135 -33.62 3.75 22.75
N GLN A 136 -34.14 4.93 23.14
CA GLN A 136 -34.90 5.80 22.25
C GLN A 136 -34.05 6.30 21.08
N VAL A 137 -32.79 6.69 21.32
CA VAL A 137 -31.83 7.04 20.25
C VAL A 137 -31.55 5.84 19.35
N ASN A 138 -31.22 4.69 19.93
CA ASN A 138 -30.89 3.50 19.14
C ASN A 138 -32.08 3.04 18.29
N LEU A 139 -33.31 3.09 18.83
CA LEU A 139 -34.52 2.78 18.07
C LEU A 139 -34.78 3.81 16.97
N GLY A 140 -34.58 5.11 17.25
CA GLY A 140 -34.68 6.17 16.24
C GLY A 140 -33.70 5.95 15.09
N HIS A 141 -32.48 5.53 15.39
CA HIS A 141 -31.48 5.19 14.39
C HIS A 141 -31.89 3.98 13.53
N LEU A 142 -32.50 2.94 14.11
CA LEU A 142 -33.02 1.81 13.33
C LEU A 142 -34.14 2.24 12.36
N TYR A 143 -35.03 3.14 12.78
CA TYR A 143 -36.06 3.72 11.92
C TYR A 143 -35.49 4.66 10.86
N GLU A 144 -34.42 5.40 11.15
CA GLU A 144 -33.76 6.26 10.16
C GLU A 144 -33.10 5.44 9.04
N GLN A 145 -32.41 4.36 9.40
CA GLN A 145 -31.65 3.53 8.47
C GLN A 145 -32.48 2.38 7.85
N GLY A 146 -33.67 2.11 8.38
CA GLY A 146 -34.50 0.98 7.94
C GLY A 146 -33.92 -0.39 8.30
N HIS A 147 -33.22 -0.49 9.42
CA HIS A 147 -32.57 -1.73 9.87
C HIS A 147 -33.47 -2.50 10.85
N GLY A 148 -33.98 -3.66 10.43
CA GLY A 148 -34.88 -4.48 11.25
C GLY A 148 -36.28 -3.91 11.44
N VAL A 149 -36.51 -2.67 11.00
CA VAL A 149 -37.80 -1.97 10.90
C VAL A 149 -37.86 -1.24 9.56
N PRO A 150 -39.06 -0.99 8.99
CA PRO A 150 -39.19 -0.12 7.83
C PRO A 150 -38.63 1.28 8.11
N ALA A 151 -37.95 1.87 7.13
CA ALA A 151 -37.43 3.22 7.26
C ALA A 151 -38.58 4.22 7.46
N ASP A 152 -38.53 4.98 8.55
CA ASP A 152 -39.51 6.01 8.90
C ASP A 152 -38.79 7.17 9.62
N PRO A 153 -38.39 8.22 8.87
CA PRO A 153 -37.71 9.37 9.46
C PRO A 153 -38.59 10.19 10.41
N ALA A 154 -39.92 10.11 10.29
CA ALA A 154 -40.84 10.80 11.19
C ALA A 154 -40.89 10.11 12.55
N GLU A 155 -40.97 8.77 12.55
CA GLU A 155 -40.89 7.96 13.77
C GLU A 155 -39.49 8.07 14.42
N ALA A 156 -38.41 8.08 13.62
CA ALA A 156 -37.06 8.32 14.12
C ALA A 156 -36.93 9.66 14.86
N LEU A 157 -37.41 10.74 14.24
CA LEU A 157 -37.44 12.06 14.85
C LEU A 157 -38.28 12.11 16.12
N ALA A 158 -39.41 11.40 16.16
CA ALA A 158 -40.24 11.28 17.36
C ALA A 158 -39.46 10.61 18.52
N TRP A 159 -38.71 9.53 18.25
CA TRP A 159 -37.88 8.87 19.24
C TRP A 159 -36.71 9.72 19.71
N TYR A 160 -36.02 10.42 18.81
CA TYR A 160 -34.94 11.37 19.18
C TYR A 160 -35.46 12.52 20.05
N ARG A 161 -36.65 13.04 19.76
CA ARG A 161 -37.29 14.09 20.58
C ARG A 161 -37.65 13.59 21.98
N ARG A 162 -38.18 12.36 22.09
CA ARG A 162 -38.43 11.71 23.38
C ARG A 162 -37.13 11.54 24.18
N ALA A 163 -36.04 11.13 23.53
CA ALA A 163 -34.73 10.99 24.16
C ALA A 163 -34.17 12.32 24.69
N ALA A 164 -34.45 13.41 23.99
CA ALA A 164 -34.09 14.77 24.39
C ALA A 164 -35.05 15.40 25.42
N GLY A 165 -36.10 14.69 25.86
CA GLY A 165 -37.10 15.22 26.78
C GLY A 165 -38.00 16.31 26.19
N LEU A 166 -38.09 16.41 24.86
CA LEU A 166 -38.93 17.37 24.16
C LEU A 166 -40.36 16.82 24.01
N PRO A 167 -41.40 17.66 24.17
CA PRO A 167 -42.78 17.22 23.95
C PRO A 167 -43.00 16.81 22.48
N ALA A 168 -43.76 15.74 22.26
CA ALA A 168 -44.01 15.15 20.94
C ALA A 168 -44.74 16.10 19.97
N ALA A 169 -45.49 17.08 20.50
CA ALA A 169 -46.21 18.08 19.75
C ALA A 169 -45.71 19.48 20.14
N ILE A 170 -44.68 19.95 19.44
CA ILE A 170 -44.61 21.37 19.12
C ILE A 170 -45.26 21.46 17.75
N GLU A 171 -46.44 22.09 17.68
CA GLU A 171 -46.95 22.62 16.42
C GLU A 171 -45.92 23.67 15.97
N LEU A 172 -44.94 23.25 15.17
CA LEU A 172 -44.27 24.15 14.27
C LEU A 172 -45.36 24.64 13.34
N ASP A 173 -45.68 25.93 13.44
CA ASP A 173 -46.53 26.65 12.49
C ASP A 173 -46.24 26.13 11.08
N THR A 174 -47.12 25.28 10.57
CA THR A 174 -46.91 24.62 9.30
C THR A 174 -47.13 25.67 8.22
N ALA A 175 -46.02 26.26 7.78
CA ALA A 175 -45.63 26.44 6.39
C ALA A 175 -44.92 27.80 6.22
N PRO A 176 -43.58 27.86 6.09
CA PRO A 176 -43.12 28.62 4.94
C PRO A 176 -43.81 27.99 3.73
N ASP A 177 -44.41 28.78 2.85
CA ASP A 177 -44.94 28.30 1.58
C ASP A 177 -43.85 27.44 0.91
N VAL A 178 -44.00 26.11 1.00
CA VAL A 178 -43.04 25.12 0.48
C VAL A 178 -43.35 24.80 -0.97
N ALA A 179 -44.51 25.22 -1.48
CA ALA A 179 -44.88 25.07 -2.88
C ALA A 179 -43.82 25.63 -3.86
N PRO A 180 -43.13 26.76 -3.60
CA PRO A 180 -42.05 27.25 -4.44
C PRO A 180 -40.82 26.33 -4.39
N VAL A 181 -40.51 25.74 -3.22
CA VAL A 181 -39.35 24.85 -3.04
C VAL A 181 -39.62 23.48 -3.66
N GLU A 182 -40.83 22.95 -3.50
CA GLU A 182 -41.28 21.71 -4.11
C GLU A 182 -41.40 21.85 -5.64
N ALA A 183 -41.95 22.96 -6.13
CA ALA A 183 -41.96 23.27 -7.56
C ALA A 183 -40.55 23.43 -8.14
N ALA A 184 -39.64 24.11 -7.43
CA ALA A 184 -38.24 24.23 -7.83
C ALA A 184 -37.52 22.87 -7.82
N ARG A 185 -37.82 22.02 -6.83
CA ARG A 185 -37.29 20.65 -6.74
C ARG A 185 -37.81 19.79 -7.88
N GLU A 186 -39.10 19.80 -8.17
CA GLU A 186 -39.68 19.08 -9.31
C GLU A 186 -39.11 19.57 -10.64
N GLN A 187 -38.95 20.89 -10.81
CA GLN A 187 -38.34 21.46 -12.01
C GLN A 187 -36.88 21.02 -12.14
N THR A 188 -36.13 21.00 -11.04
CA THR A 188 -34.74 20.52 -11.01
C THR A 188 -34.68 19.04 -11.32
N GLU A 189 -35.58 18.23 -10.76
CA GLU A 189 -35.64 16.80 -10.99
C GLU A 189 -36.01 16.47 -12.44
N ARG A 190 -36.97 17.20 -13.04
CA ARG A 190 -37.29 17.10 -14.47
C ARG A 190 -36.08 17.46 -15.33
N ARG A 191 -35.41 18.58 -15.03
CA ARG A 191 -34.18 19.00 -15.74
C ARG A 191 -33.07 17.95 -15.64
N LEU A 192 -32.89 17.34 -14.47
CA LEU A 192 -31.91 16.27 -14.28
C LEU A 192 -32.30 15.01 -15.04
N ARG A 193 -33.58 14.61 -15.03
CA ARG A 193 -34.07 13.47 -15.83
C ARG A 193 -33.88 13.70 -17.33
N ASP A 194 -34.20 14.90 -17.83
CA ASP A 194 -34.01 15.25 -19.23
C ASP A 194 -32.52 15.22 -19.61
N ARG A 195 -31.64 15.73 -18.72
CA ARG A 195 -30.20 15.70 -18.92
C ARG A 195 -29.63 14.28 -18.89
N ILE A 196 -30.15 13.42 -18.02
CA ILE A 196 -29.79 12.00 -17.97
C ILE A 196 -30.22 11.30 -19.26
N ALA A 197 -31.46 11.51 -19.72
CA ALA A 197 -31.94 10.95 -20.97
C ALA A 197 -31.14 11.43 -22.19
N GLU A 198 -30.76 12.71 -22.22
CA GLU A 198 -29.86 13.28 -23.24
C GLU A 198 -28.49 12.58 -23.22
N LEU A 199 -27.89 12.43 -22.04
CA LEU A 199 -26.60 11.77 -21.87
C LEU A 199 -26.67 10.28 -22.24
N GLU A 200 -27.74 9.59 -21.88
CA GLU A 200 -27.97 8.19 -22.23
C GLU A 200 -28.11 8.00 -23.75
N SER A 201 -28.83 8.89 -24.43
CA SER A 201 -28.92 8.90 -25.90
C SER A 201 -27.54 9.11 -26.52
N ARG A 202 -26.77 10.07 -25.99
CA ARG A 202 -25.42 10.39 -26.48
C ARG A 202 -24.43 9.24 -26.26
N ILE A 203 -24.51 8.56 -25.12
CA ILE A 203 -23.74 7.33 -24.85
C ILE A 203 -24.15 6.23 -25.84
N GLY A 204 -25.45 6.09 -26.13
CA GLY A 204 -25.96 5.14 -27.12
C GLY A 204 -25.42 5.40 -28.53
N GLU A 205 -25.36 6.67 -28.94
CA GLU A 205 -24.75 7.09 -30.22
C GLU A 205 -23.25 6.78 -30.25
N LEU A 206 -22.50 7.19 -29.22
CA LEU A 206 -21.08 6.91 -29.12
C LEU A 206 -20.76 5.42 -29.13
N ARG A 207 -21.61 4.58 -28.52
CA ARG A 207 -21.47 3.12 -28.57
C ARG A 207 -21.69 2.60 -29.99
N ARG A 208 -22.69 3.07 -30.71
CA ARG A 208 -22.93 2.69 -32.13
C ARG A 208 -21.79 3.13 -33.04
N ASP A 209 -21.20 4.29 -32.77
CA ASP A 209 -20.05 4.80 -33.52
C ASP A 209 -18.81 3.96 -33.24
N ALA A 210 -18.52 3.67 -31.96
CA ALA A 210 -17.43 2.78 -31.59
C ALA A 210 -17.59 1.36 -32.18
N GLU A 211 -18.82 0.85 -32.25
CA GLU A 211 -19.12 -0.44 -32.90
C GLU A 211 -18.85 -0.38 -34.42
N ARG A 212 -19.25 0.72 -35.08
CA ARG A 212 -18.95 0.97 -36.50
C ARG A 212 -17.46 1.05 -36.75
N ASP A 213 -16.73 1.81 -35.93
CA ASP A 213 -15.29 1.99 -36.04
C ASP A 213 -14.57 0.66 -35.80
N ARG A 214 -15.01 -0.13 -34.81
CA ARG A 214 -14.47 -1.47 -34.56
C ARG A 214 -14.68 -2.40 -35.76
N ARG A 215 -15.84 -2.35 -36.42
CA ARG A 215 -16.11 -3.12 -37.65
C ARG A 215 -15.23 -2.63 -38.81
N ALA A 216 -15.06 -1.32 -38.98
CA ALA A 216 -14.20 -0.75 -40.00
C ALA A 216 -12.72 -1.14 -39.79
N LEU A 217 -12.25 -1.10 -38.54
CA LEU A 217 -10.92 -1.58 -38.16
C LEU A 217 -10.75 -3.08 -38.43
N ALA A 218 -11.76 -3.90 -38.14
CA ALA A 218 -11.72 -5.33 -38.46
C ALA A 218 -11.63 -5.58 -39.96
N THR A 219 -12.37 -4.82 -40.79
CA THR A 219 -12.27 -4.92 -42.25
C THR A 219 -10.92 -4.44 -42.78
N ALA A 220 -10.35 -3.37 -42.19
CA ALA A 220 -9.02 -2.89 -42.56
C ALA A 220 -7.94 -3.91 -42.20
N ALA A 221 -8.02 -4.52 -41.02
CA ALA A 221 -7.11 -5.58 -40.59
C ALA A 221 -7.16 -6.81 -41.52
N ALA A 222 -8.35 -7.19 -42.00
CA ALA A 222 -8.50 -8.26 -42.98
C ALA A 222 -7.83 -7.91 -44.32
N ALA A 223 -7.98 -6.67 -44.79
CA ALA A 223 -7.32 -6.19 -46.00
C ALA A 223 -5.78 -6.12 -45.86
N ASP A 224 -5.28 -5.70 -44.70
CA ASP A 224 -3.85 -5.68 -44.40
C ASP A 224 -3.25 -7.10 -44.37
N ALA A 225 -3.98 -8.08 -43.84
CA ALA A 225 -3.58 -9.49 -43.87
C ALA A 225 -3.51 -10.04 -45.31
N GLU A 226 -4.47 -9.68 -46.16
CA GLU A 226 -4.47 -10.05 -47.58
C GLU A 226 -3.29 -9.38 -48.32
N ALA A 227 -3.05 -8.09 -48.07
CA ALA A 227 -1.93 -7.36 -48.65
C ALA A 227 -0.57 -7.92 -48.22
N ALA A 228 -0.42 -8.35 -46.96
CA ALA A 228 0.78 -9.04 -46.48
C ALA A 228 0.99 -10.37 -47.23
N GLY A 229 -0.08 -11.15 -47.42
CA GLY A 229 -0.03 -12.38 -48.21
C GLY A 229 0.36 -12.15 -49.67
N LEU A 230 -0.10 -11.06 -50.29
CA LEU A 230 0.29 -10.68 -51.65
C LEU A 230 1.75 -10.20 -51.74
N ARG A 231 2.23 -9.44 -50.76
CA ARG A 231 3.64 -9.01 -50.69
C ARG A 231 4.59 -10.21 -50.59
N GLN A 232 4.26 -11.20 -49.76
CA GLN A 232 5.04 -12.42 -49.68
C GLN A 232 5.14 -13.13 -51.03
N ARG A 233 4.01 -13.28 -51.76
CA ARG A 233 4.02 -13.86 -53.10
C ARG A 233 4.86 -13.03 -54.08
N LEU A 234 4.86 -11.70 -53.96
CA LEU A 234 5.66 -10.82 -54.79
C LEU A 234 7.16 -11.03 -54.53
N GLU A 235 7.56 -11.10 -53.27
CA GLU A 235 8.94 -11.41 -52.88
C GLU A 235 9.37 -12.78 -53.39
N ASP A 236 8.52 -13.80 -53.25
CA ASP A 236 8.79 -15.16 -53.74
C ASP A 236 8.96 -15.19 -55.28
N THR A 237 8.11 -14.44 -56.00
CA THR A 237 8.18 -14.33 -57.46
C THR A 237 9.39 -13.51 -57.93
N GLN A 238 9.75 -12.44 -57.23
CA GLN A 238 10.98 -11.69 -57.49
C GLN A 238 12.23 -12.53 -57.25
N ALA A 239 12.26 -13.32 -56.16
CA ALA A 239 13.35 -14.24 -55.90
C ALA A 239 13.47 -15.31 -57.00
N ALA A 240 12.35 -15.85 -57.47
CA ALA A 240 12.31 -16.80 -58.59
C ALA A 240 12.80 -16.16 -59.91
N LEU A 241 12.43 -14.90 -60.17
CA LEU A 241 12.89 -14.16 -61.34
C LEU A 241 14.39 -13.89 -61.28
N ALA A 242 14.91 -13.44 -60.13
CA ALA A 242 16.33 -13.21 -59.94
C ALA A 242 17.15 -14.50 -60.14
N ALA A 243 16.64 -15.64 -59.68
CA ALA A 243 17.27 -16.95 -59.94
C ALA A 243 17.30 -17.28 -61.44
N ARG A 244 16.20 -17.02 -62.17
CA ARG A 244 16.11 -17.20 -63.63
C ARG A 244 17.07 -16.26 -64.38
N GLU A 245 17.17 -15.00 -63.96
CA GLU A 245 18.08 -14.01 -64.53
C GLU A 245 19.55 -14.41 -64.31
N ALA A 246 19.89 -14.90 -63.12
CA ALA A 246 21.23 -15.42 -62.83
C ALA A 246 21.57 -16.64 -63.72
N GLU A 247 20.61 -17.53 -63.95
CA GLU A 247 20.79 -18.66 -64.85
C GLU A 247 21.02 -18.21 -66.31
N LEU A 248 20.21 -17.26 -66.79
CA LEU A 248 20.35 -16.63 -68.10
C LEU A 248 21.67 -15.88 -68.25
N ALA A 249 22.12 -15.17 -67.21
CA ALA A 249 23.40 -14.50 -67.18
C ALA A 249 24.55 -15.53 -67.31
N SER A 250 24.48 -16.66 -66.61
CA SER A 250 25.47 -17.73 -66.76
C SER A 250 25.46 -18.36 -68.17
N GLN A 251 24.28 -18.53 -68.77
CA GLN A 251 24.16 -18.99 -70.15
C GLN A 251 24.73 -17.97 -71.13
N THR A 252 24.48 -16.68 -70.88
CA THR A 252 24.99 -15.57 -71.69
C THR A 252 26.51 -15.44 -71.56
N GLU A 253 27.08 -15.58 -70.37
CA GLU A 253 28.53 -15.67 -70.16
C GLU A 253 29.13 -16.86 -70.90
N ARG A 254 28.44 -18.00 -70.93
CA ARG A 254 28.86 -19.16 -71.75
C ARG A 254 28.87 -18.83 -73.24
N ILE A 255 27.83 -18.15 -73.73
CA ILE A 255 27.72 -17.70 -75.13
C ILE A 255 28.77 -16.62 -75.42
N GLN A 256 29.02 -15.69 -74.51
CA GLN A 256 30.01 -14.64 -74.62
C GLN A 256 31.43 -15.18 -74.52
N ALA A 257 31.71 -16.18 -73.72
CA ALA A 257 33.01 -16.87 -73.71
C ALA A 257 33.25 -17.60 -75.05
N LEU A 258 32.18 -18.12 -75.67
CA LEU A 258 32.23 -18.68 -77.03
C LEU A 258 32.41 -17.59 -78.09
N SER A 259 31.79 -16.43 -77.94
CA SER A 259 31.83 -15.33 -78.91
C SER A 259 33.00 -14.34 -78.72
N ALA A 260 33.61 -14.24 -77.54
CA ALA A 260 34.82 -13.43 -77.26
C ALA A 260 36.09 -14.02 -77.88
N ARG A 261 35.99 -15.21 -78.49
CA ARG A 261 36.93 -15.66 -79.52
C ARG A 261 36.82 -14.85 -80.84
N SER A 262 35.90 -13.89 -80.92
CA SER A 262 35.65 -12.95 -82.03
C SER A 262 35.19 -11.57 -81.48
N ALA A 263 36.11 -10.60 -81.40
CA ALA A 263 35.96 -9.23 -80.84
C ALA A 263 34.96 -8.28 -81.58
N PRO A 264 34.81 -6.94 -81.30
CA PRO A 264 34.86 -6.10 -80.06
C PRO A 264 33.69 -5.04 -79.86
N ALA A 265 33.62 -4.48 -78.63
CA ALA A 265 33.24 -3.12 -78.09
C ALA A 265 31.94 -2.30 -78.43
N ALA A 266 31.14 -1.95 -77.39
CA ALA A 266 30.70 -0.58 -76.96
C ALA A 266 29.44 -0.56 -76.03
N ALA A 267 29.36 0.41 -75.10
CA ALA A 267 28.31 0.67 -74.09
C ALA A 267 27.58 2.04 -74.37
N PRO A 268 26.78 2.70 -73.49
CA PRO A 268 25.94 2.36 -72.30
C PRO A 268 24.54 3.10 -72.26
N VAL A 269 23.87 3.14 -71.07
CA VAL A 269 23.03 4.23 -70.44
C VAL A 269 21.53 3.93 -70.08
N ALA A 270 21.31 3.56 -68.80
CA ALA A 270 20.56 4.20 -67.70
C ALA A 270 19.14 4.83 -67.81
N ALA A 271 18.25 4.54 -66.83
CA ALA A 271 17.56 5.49 -65.91
C ALA A 271 16.40 4.84 -65.06
N GLU A 272 16.35 5.13 -63.74
CA GLU A 272 15.18 5.03 -62.82
C GLU A 272 14.37 6.37 -62.82
N PRO A 273 13.47 6.77 -61.86
CA PRO A 273 12.70 6.08 -60.78
C PRO A 273 11.22 6.56 -60.66
N ALA A 274 10.42 6.06 -59.68
CA ALA A 274 9.39 6.87 -58.97
C ALA A 274 8.74 6.15 -57.75
N ALA A 275 8.67 6.87 -56.63
CA ALA A 275 7.88 6.59 -55.41
C ALA A 275 6.42 7.10 -55.58
N LEU A 276 5.37 6.90 -54.74
CA LEU A 276 5.17 7.01 -53.29
C LEU A 276 3.65 6.75 -53.00
N SER A 277 3.27 6.30 -51.79
CA SER A 277 2.24 6.89 -50.89
C SER A 277 1.52 5.86 -49.98
N ALA A 278 1.50 6.15 -48.68
CA ALA A 278 0.89 5.34 -47.61
C ALA A 278 -0.16 6.16 -46.83
N GLY A 279 -1.25 5.50 -46.42
CA GLY A 279 -2.46 6.07 -45.83
C GLY A 279 -2.51 6.18 -44.30
N LEU A 280 -3.45 7.00 -43.84
CA LEU A 280 -3.62 7.51 -42.47
C LEU A 280 -4.13 6.48 -41.45
N LEU A 281 -3.38 6.31 -40.36
CA LEU A 281 -3.84 5.91 -39.01
C LEU A 281 -3.14 6.85 -38.02
N ALA A 282 -3.75 7.16 -36.88
CA ALA A 282 -3.17 8.05 -35.87
C ALA A 282 -1.80 7.51 -35.37
N GLY A 283 -0.83 8.42 -35.21
CA GLY A 283 0.54 8.09 -34.83
C GLY A 283 0.73 7.76 -33.34
N PRO A 284 1.96 7.40 -32.92
CA PRO A 284 2.28 7.06 -31.53
C PRO A 284 2.11 8.26 -30.59
N GLU A 285 1.65 8.03 -29.36
CA GLU A 285 1.53 9.05 -28.30
C GLU A 285 2.61 8.83 -27.23
N ILE A 286 3.27 9.91 -26.79
CA ILE A 286 4.37 9.86 -25.81
C ILE A 286 3.93 10.62 -24.55
N ALA A 287 3.91 9.94 -23.40
CA ALA A 287 3.65 10.51 -22.08
C ALA A 287 4.91 10.42 -21.20
N LEU A 288 5.36 11.53 -20.62
CA LEU A 288 6.52 11.55 -19.72
C LEU A 288 6.06 11.35 -18.27
N ILE A 289 6.70 10.42 -17.56
CA ILE A 289 6.44 10.09 -16.14
C ILE A 289 7.41 10.84 -15.25
N GLU A 290 8.69 10.88 -15.65
CA GLU A 290 9.72 11.72 -15.05
C GLU A 290 10.54 12.39 -16.15
N PRO A 291 10.58 13.73 -16.22
CA PRO A 291 9.86 14.70 -15.39
C PRO A 291 8.34 14.75 -15.68
N ASP A 292 7.52 15.04 -14.67
CA ASP A 292 6.06 15.19 -14.82
C ASP A 292 5.74 16.44 -15.65
N ILE A 293 5.50 16.21 -16.94
CA ILE A 293 5.07 17.22 -17.89
C ILE A 293 3.72 16.75 -18.42
N GLY A 294 2.63 17.33 -17.92
CA GLY A 294 1.29 17.11 -18.45
C GLY A 294 1.23 17.53 -19.92
N ALA A 295 1.28 16.57 -20.84
CA ALA A 295 1.21 16.84 -22.27
C ALA A 295 -0.23 17.21 -22.66
N THR A 296 -0.45 18.48 -23.00
CA THR A 296 -1.54 18.89 -23.89
C THR A 296 -0.94 19.25 -25.24
N ARG A 297 -1.64 18.94 -26.34
CA ARG A 297 -1.14 19.07 -27.73
C ARG A 297 -0.42 20.40 -27.98
N GLY A 298 0.88 20.36 -28.23
CA GLY A 298 1.70 21.51 -28.61
C GLY A 298 3.13 21.41 -28.08
N LEU A 299 4.06 22.14 -28.71
CA LEU A 299 5.45 22.28 -28.29
C LEU A 299 5.53 22.95 -26.91
N VAL A 300 5.68 22.17 -25.84
CA VAL A 300 5.87 22.71 -24.48
C VAL A 300 7.37 22.82 -24.18
N LYS A 301 7.90 24.05 -24.09
CA LYS A 301 9.23 24.31 -23.52
C LYS A 301 9.13 24.35 -21.98
N VAL A 302 9.18 23.19 -21.33
CA VAL A 302 9.34 23.11 -19.86
C VAL A 302 10.82 23.03 -19.52
N SER A 303 11.27 23.82 -18.54
CA SER A 303 12.63 23.76 -18.00
C SER A 303 12.66 22.91 -16.73
N VAL A 304 13.44 21.85 -16.73
CA VAL A 304 13.54 20.90 -15.62
C VAL A 304 14.93 21.00 -14.99
N PRO A 305 15.05 21.19 -13.66
CA PRO A 305 16.35 21.28 -12.99
C PRO A 305 17.04 19.91 -12.94
N ALA A 306 18.26 19.82 -13.48
CA ALA A 306 19.07 18.60 -13.45
C ALA A 306 19.78 18.43 -12.10
N THR A 307 19.71 17.23 -11.50
CA THR A 307 20.30 16.89 -10.19
C THR A 307 21.69 16.23 -10.27
N GLY A 308 22.28 16.11 -11.46
CA GLY A 308 23.57 15.45 -11.66
C GLY A 308 24.17 15.65 -13.07
N PRO A 309 25.26 14.94 -13.44
CA PRO A 309 25.84 14.99 -14.79
C PRO A 309 24.92 14.38 -15.86
N SER A 310 23.93 13.60 -15.45
CA SER A 310 22.91 13.00 -16.30
C SER A 310 21.52 13.19 -15.68
N GLN A 311 20.52 13.49 -16.51
CA GLN A 311 19.11 13.54 -16.14
C GLN A 311 18.42 12.26 -16.61
N ARG A 312 17.75 11.57 -15.69
CA ARG A 312 16.94 10.39 -16.02
C ARG A 312 15.60 10.82 -16.61
N VAL A 313 15.21 10.17 -17.70
CA VAL A 313 13.96 10.39 -18.43
C VAL A 313 13.19 9.08 -18.47
N ILE A 314 11.98 9.08 -17.91
CA ILE A 314 11.08 7.94 -17.88
C ILE A 314 9.79 8.35 -18.57
N GLY A 315 9.32 7.54 -19.53
CA GLY A 315 8.07 7.80 -20.22
C GLY A 315 7.39 6.54 -20.74
N ARG A 316 6.14 6.70 -21.17
CA ARG A 316 5.33 5.67 -21.80
C ARG A 316 4.96 6.09 -23.22
N ILE A 317 5.23 5.22 -24.18
CA ILE A 317 4.87 5.34 -25.59
C ILE A 317 3.68 4.41 -25.84
N THR A 318 2.55 4.99 -26.23
CA THR A 318 1.35 4.25 -26.61
C THR A 318 1.24 4.28 -28.13
N ALA A 319 1.55 3.15 -28.79
CA ALA A 319 1.55 3.04 -30.25
C ALA A 319 0.58 1.92 -30.69
N PRO A 320 -0.56 2.25 -31.33
CA PRO A 320 -1.51 1.24 -31.80
C PRO A 320 -0.91 0.21 -32.77
N ALA A 321 0.10 0.61 -33.56
CA ALA A 321 0.82 -0.25 -34.50
C ALA A 321 2.08 -0.93 -33.90
N GLY A 322 2.33 -0.76 -32.60
CA GLY A 322 3.55 -1.18 -31.92
C GLY A 322 4.73 -0.24 -32.20
N VAL A 323 5.62 -0.10 -31.23
CA VAL A 323 6.81 0.73 -31.35
C VAL A 323 7.86 -0.01 -32.17
N LEU A 324 8.34 0.62 -33.25
CA LEU A 324 9.45 0.11 -34.07
C LEU A 324 10.79 0.54 -33.49
N SER A 325 10.89 1.81 -33.11
CA SER A 325 12.07 2.36 -32.43
C SER A 325 11.68 3.54 -31.57
N ALA A 326 12.38 3.70 -30.46
CA ALA A 326 12.36 4.94 -29.68
C ALA A 326 13.79 5.44 -29.54
N SER A 327 13.95 6.74 -29.51
CA SER A 327 15.23 7.37 -29.26
C SER A 327 15.07 8.59 -28.37
N VAL A 328 16.09 8.85 -27.56
CA VAL A 328 16.22 10.07 -26.77
C VAL A 328 17.49 10.76 -27.22
N ASN A 329 17.37 11.99 -27.73
CA ASN A 329 18.47 12.73 -28.36
C ASN A 329 19.18 11.95 -29.48
N GLY A 330 18.42 11.15 -30.23
CA GLY A 330 18.95 10.32 -31.32
C GLY A 330 19.67 9.04 -30.87
N GLN A 331 19.82 8.78 -29.56
CA GLN A 331 20.30 7.50 -29.06
C GLN A 331 19.13 6.53 -28.91
N ALA A 332 19.24 5.33 -29.47
CA ALA A 332 18.20 4.31 -29.40
C ALA A 332 17.97 3.85 -27.95
N VAL A 333 16.70 3.73 -27.56
CA VAL A 333 16.28 3.31 -26.22
C VAL A 333 15.36 2.10 -26.32
N ALA A 334 15.56 1.14 -25.43
CA ALA A 334 14.71 -0.04 -25.34
C ALA A 334 13.34 0.35 -24.75
N VAL A 335 12.27 -0.10 -25.42
CA VAL A 335 10.87 0.08 -24.97
C VAL A 335 10.31 -1.28 -24.62
N ASN A 336 9.75 -1.41 -23.42
CA ASN A 336 9.18 -2.67 -22.97
C ASN A 336 7.78 -2.95 -23.58
N PRO A 337 7.20 -4.16 -23.43
CA PRO A 337 5.88 -4.50 -23.98
C PRO A 337 4.72 -3.62 -23.47
N ALA A 338 4.85 -3.01 -22.28
CA ALA A 338 3.89 -2.04 -21.73
C ALA A 338 4.08 -0.61 -22.28
N GLY A 339 5.01 -0.42 -23.22
CA GLY A 339 5.31 0.87 -23.85
C GLY A 339 6.22 1.78 -23.04
N VAL A 340 6.77 1.34 -21.91
CA VAL A 340 7.61 2.18 -21.03
C VAL A 340 9.07 2.15 -21.48
N PHE A 341 9.74 3.30 -21.43
CA PHE A 341 11.16 3.47 -21.74
C PHE A 341 11.89 4.22 -20.63
N LEU A 342 13.20 3.98 -20.51
CA LEU A 342 14.10 4.66 -19.58
C LEU A 342 15.38 5.07 -20.32
N ALA A 343 15.78 6.33 -20.18
CA ALA A 343 17.02 6.84 -20.74
C ALA A 343 17.73 7.79 -19.78
N ASP A 344 19.05 7.68 -19.69
CA ASP A 344 19.90 8.64 -18.97
C ASP A 344 20.50 9.63 -19.98
N VAL A 345 20.18 10.92 -19.84
CA VAL A 345 20.61 11.97 -20.77
C VAL A 345 21.71 12.81 -20.14
N SER A 346 22.89 12.89 -20.78
CA SER A 346 24.00 13.72 -20.30
C SER A 346 23.68 15.22 -20.40
N VAL A 347 23.80 15.95 -19.28
CA VAL A 347 23.47 17.38 -19.18
C VAL A 347 24.75 18.17 -19.00
N ALA A 348 25.42 18.48 -20.11
CA ALA A 348 26.61 19.32 -20.12
C ALA A 348 26.29 20.84 -20.06
N GLY A 349 25.02 21.24 -20.18
CA GLY A 349 24.57 22.63 -20.23
C GLY A 349 23.04 22.77 -20.31
N ALA A 350 22.52 23.76 -21.05
CA ALA A 350 21.15 23.73 -21.52
C ALA A 350 21.06 22.74 -22.69
N SER A 351 20.46 21.59 -22.45
CA SER A 351 20.33 20.50 -23.41
C SER A 351 18.85 20.34 -23.74
N ASP A 352 18.48 20.63 -24.99
CA ASP A 352 17.17 20.27 -25.49
C ASP A 352 17.12 18.74 -25.59
N VAL A 353 16.20 18.13 -24.84
CA VAL A 353 15.96 16.69 -24.84
C VAL A 353 14.77 16.41 -25.74
N THR A 354 15.00 15.65 -26.80
CA THR A 354 13.95 15.22 -27.74
C THR A 354 13.78 13.71 -27.66
N VAL A 355 12.58 13.29 -27.29
CA VAL A 355 12.15 11.90 -27.34
C VAL A 355 11.40 11.69 -28.65
N THR A 356 11.91 10.79 -29.48
CA THR A 356 11.31 10.40 -30.76
C THR A 356 10.83 8.96 -30.68
N ALA A 357 9.56 8.72 -30.98
CA ALA A 357 9.01 7.39 -31.17
C ALA A 357 8.59 7.20 -32.63
N ILE A 358 8.99 6.07 -33.22
CA ILE A 358 8.58 5.66 -34.55
C ILE A 358 7.82 4.34 -34.40
N ASP A 359 6.60 4.28 -34.91
CA ASP A 359 5.82 3.05 -34.94
C ASP A 359 6.21 2.14 -36.12
N ARG A 360 5.71 0.90 -36.14
CA ARG A 360 5.99 -0.05 -37.24
C ARG A 360 5.41 0.34 -38.60
N GLN A 361 4.61 1.41 -38.65
CA GLN A 361 4.08 1.99 -39.89
C GLN A 361 4.89 3.21 -40.35
N GLY A 362 6.00 3.53 -39.66
CA GLY A 362 6.87 4.66 -40.01
C GLY A 362 6.33 6.02 -39.57
N LYS A 363 5.27 6.08 -38.73
CA LYS A 363 4.76 7.33 -38.18
C LYS A 363 5.56 7.73 -36.96
N ARG A 364 5.86 9.01 -36.90
CA ARG A 364 6.77 9.61 -35.93
C ARG A 364 6.01 10.53 -34.98
N ALA A 365 6.32 10.42 -33.70
CA ALA A 365 5.95 11.41 -32.69
C ALA A 365 7.20 11.90 -31.96
N ASP A 366 7.23 13.20 -31.67
CA ASP A 366 8.34 13.86 -31.00
C ASP A 366 7.80 14.65 -29.80
N VAL A 367 8.45 14.49 -28.65
CA VAL A 367 8.27 15.35 -27.48
C VAL A 367 9.62 15.95 -27.12
N SER A 368 9.71 17.28 -27.14
CA SER A 368 10.93 18.01 -26.79
C SER A 368 10.71 18.85 -25.53
N PHE A 369 11.67 18.82 -24.62
CA PHE A 369 11.72 19.68 -23.44
C PHE A 369 13.16 20.15 -23.21
N ALA A 370 13.33 21.28 -22.53
CA ALA A 370 14.65 21.83 -22.27
C ALA A 370 15.12 21.39 -20.88
N VAL A 371 16.26 20.71 -20.81
CA VAL A 371 16.95 20.48 -19.55
C VAL A 371 17.99 21.56 -19.41
N ALA A 372 17.67 22.62 -18.67
CA ALA A 372 18.62 23.69 -18.39
C ALA A 372 19.27 23.45 -17.04
N ARG A 373 20.61 23.47 -17.00
CA ARG A 373 21.30 23.88 -15.77
C ARG A 373 20.83 25.28 -15.45
N SER A 374 20.08 25.45 -14.36
CA SER A 374 19.64 26.76 -13.92
C SER A 374 20.85 27.68 -13.80
N ALA A 375 20.95 28.65 -14.71
CA ALA A 375 21.78 29.84 -14.54
C ALA A 375 21.00 30.85 -13.69
N ALA A 376 20.47 30.41 -12.55
CA ALA A 376 20.33 31.32 -11.44
C ALA A 376 21.74 31.84 -11.08
N PRO A 377 21.90 33.09 -10.59
CA PRO A 377 23.18 33.48 -9.99
C PRO A 377 23.56 32.34 -9.05
N ALA A 378 24.81 31.86 -9.16
CA ALA A 378 25.28 30.70 -8.41
C ALA A 378 24.62 30.75 -7.03
N PRO A 379 23.80 29.76 -6.64
CA PRO A 379 23.36 29.72 -5.25
C PRO A 379 24.67 29.83 -4.49
N ALA A 380 24.78 30.85 -3.64
CA ALA A 380 25.94 31.04 -2.81
C ALA A 380 26.28 29.65 -2.28
N ARG A 381 27.41 29.10 -2.77
CA ARG A 381 27.99 27.80 -2.45
C ARG A 381 27.07 27.00 -1.53
N PRO A 382 26.27 26.02 -2.04
CA PRO A 382 24.95 25.68 -1.49
C PRO A 382 24.97 25.95 -0.01
N GLU A 383 24.34 27.04 0.41
CA GLU A 383 24.18 27.31 1.83
C GLU A 383 23.64 25.99 2.37
N ARG A 384 24.50 25.31 3.16
CA ARG A 384 24.37 23.89 3.47
C ARG A 384 22.90 23.59 3.65
N ALA A 385 22.38 22.57 2.95
CA ALA A 385 21.03 22.05 3.22
C ALA A 385 20.81 22.16 4.73
N PRO A 386 19.77 22.89 5.17
CA PRO A 386 19.69 23.41 6.53
C PRO A 386 20.10 22.30 7.47
N ARG A 387 21.19 22.52 8.22
CA ARG A 387 21.74 21.50 9.12
C ARG A 387 20.69 21.23 10.18
N LEU A 388 19.87 20.22 9.91
CA LEU A 388 18.89 19.73 10.85
C LEU A 388 19.64 18.79 11.77
N GLU A 389 20.02 19.30 12.94
CA GLU A 389 20.53 18.46 14.00
C GLU A 389 19.37 17.62 14.54
N LEU A 390 19.44 16.32 14.29
CA LEU A 390 18.48 15.35 14.78
C LEU A 390 19.09 14.71 16.03
N PRO A 391 18.70 15.14 17.25
CA PRO A 391 19.22 14.55 18.48
C PRO A 391 18.73 13.11 18.62
N GLY A 392 19.49 12.29 19.34
CA GLY A 392 19.19 10.89 19.58
C GLY A 392 20.07 9.93 18.79
N THR A 393 19.87 8.64 19.04
CA THR A 393 20.52 7.52 18.36
C THR A 393 19.53 6.83 17.44
N ASP A 394 20.02 6.35 16.31
CA ASP A 394 19.21 5.63 15.33
C ASP A 394 19.38 4.13 15.52
N TYR A 395 18.26 3.43 15.66
CA TYR A 395 18.21 1.99 15.85
C TYR A 395 17.48 1.35 14.68
N ALA A 396 17.96 0.19 14.24
CA ALA A 396 17.26 -0.63 13.27
C ALA A 396 17.12 -2.06 13.81
N LEU A 397 15.92 -2.62 13.73
CA LEU A 397 15.65 -4.03 13.92
C LEU A 397 15.26 -4.62 12.57
N LEU A 398 16.07 -5.51 12.03
CA LEU A 398 15.84 -6.17 10.75
C LEU A 398 15.48 -7.63 11.03
N ILE A 399 14.40 -8.11 10.43
CA ILE A 399 13.90 -9.48 10.61
C ILE A 399 13.74 -10.08 9.22
N GLY A 400 14.52 -11.12 8.93
CA GLY A 400 14.44 -11.87 7.69
C GLY A 400 14.18 -13.33 8.00
N ASN A 401 13.06 -13.87 7.50
CA ASN A 401 12.65 -15.24 7.71
C ASN A 401 12.51 -15.95 6.37
N ASP A 402 13.41 -16.89 6.08
CA ASP A 402 13.46 -17.67 4.85
C ASP A 402 13.30 -19.18 5.07
N ASP A 403 13.77 -19.72 6.19
CA ASP A 403 13.71 -21.15 6.53
C ASP A 403 12.65 -21.43 7.60
N TYR A 404 11.50 -21.95 7.17
CA TYR A 404 10.33 -22.21 8.03
C TYR A 404 10.20 -23.69 8.36
N ARG A 405 9.81 -23.99 9.62
CA ARG A 405 9.62 -25.38 10.08
C ARG A 405 8.44 -26.07 9.42
N HIS A 406 7.37 -25.32 9.13
CA HIS A 406 6.08 -25.86 8.68
C HIS A 406 5.50 -25.15 7.45
N LEU A 407 6.20 -24.15 6.91
CA LEU A 407 5.79 -23.37 5.74
C LEU A 407 6.84 -23.49 4.63
N PRO A 408 6.49 -23.15 3.38
CA PRO A 408 7.47 -23.11 2.29
C PRO A 408 8.58 -22.11 2.58
N ALA A 409 9.82 -22.47 2.24
CA ALA A 409 10.95 -21.56 2.33
C ALA A 409 10.82 -20.40 1.34
N LEU A 410 11.41 -19.25 1.68
CA LEU A 410 11.55 -18.09 0.81
C LEU A 410 13.01 -17.96 0.34
N GLU A 411 13.25 -17.25 -0.76
CA GLU A 411 14.59 -17.18 -1.35
C GLU A 411 15.39 -15.94 -0.94
N THR A 412 14.73 -14.79 -0.77
CA THR A 412 15.38 -13.48 -0.64
C THR A 412 15.47 -12.86 0.77
N PRO A 413 14.62 -13.19 1.78
CA PRO A 413 14.55 -12.41 3.02
C PRO A 413 15.86 -12.21 3.77
N ILE A 414 16.76 -13.20 3.77
CA ILE A 414 18.07 -13.09 4.43
C ILE A 414 19.02 -12.16 3.66
N ALA A 415 19.06 -12.29 2.33
CA ALA A 415 19.85 -11.40 1.48
C ALA A 415 19.35 -9.94 1.60
N ASP A 416 18.03 -9.74 1.66
CA ASP A 416 17.39 -8.45 1.84
C ASP A 416 17.85 -7.76 3.14
N VAL A 417 17.76 -8.45 4.28
CA VAL A 417 18.19 -7.85 5.56
C VAL A 417 19.69 -7.62 5.64
N ASP A 418 20.51 -8.49 5.06
CA ASP A 418 21.97 -8.34 5.06
C ASP A 418 22.41 -7.10 4.28
N ARG A 419 21.79 -6.84 3.11
CA ARG A 419 22.09 -5.65 2.32
C ARG A 419 21.57 -4.38 3.00
N ILE A 420 20.36 -4.42 3.55
CA ILE A 420 19.78 -3.29 4.29
C ILE A 420 20.63 -2.96 5.53
N GLU A 421 21.15 -3.96 6.24
CA GLU A 421 22.08 -3.79 7.37
C GLU A 421 23.33 -3.01 6.94
N ALA A 422 23.96 -3.43 5.84
CA ALA A 422 25.16 -2.76 5.32
C ALA A 422 24.90 -1.29 4.96
N VAL A 423 23.75 -0.99 4.33
CA VAL A 423 23.39 0.38 3.94
C VAL A 423 23.06 1.24 5.16
N LEU A 424 22.21 0.74 6.08
CA LEU A 424 21.77 1.51 7.25
C LEU A 424 22.91 1.76 8.23
N SER A 425 23.76 0.76 8.50
CA SER A 425 24.91 0.92 9.40
C SER A 425 26.01 1.78 8.76
N GLY A 426 26.36 1.52 7.49
CA GLY A 426 27.45 2.19 6.80
C GLY A 426 27.14 3.63 6.39
N ARG A 427 26.02 3.86 5.71
CA ARG A 427 25.68 5.18 5.15
C ARG A 427 24.91 6.05 6.13
N TYR A 428 24.03 5.46 6.94
CA TYR A 428 23.14 6.20 7.82
C TYR A 428 23.55 6.14 9.30
N GLY A 429 24.52 5.31 9.69
CA GLY A 429 25.02 5.22 11.06
C GLY A 429 24.05 4.60 12.05
N PHE A 430 23.09 3.79 11.59
CA PHE A 430 22.15 3.09 12.46
C PHE A 430 22.84 1.99 13.27
N ARG A 431 22.41 1.83 14.52
CA ARG A 431 22.71 0.65 15.34
C ARG A 431 21.74 -0.46 14.94
N VAL A 432 22.23 -1.38 14.11
CA VAL A 432 21.41 -2.45 13.54
C VAL A 432 21.47 -3.69 14.44
N ARG A 433 20.32 -4.32 14.65
CA ARG A 433 20.18 -5.70 15.14
C ARG A 433 19.41 -6.50 14.10
N THR A 434 20.05 -7.52 13.56
CA THR A 434 19.46 -8.41 12.56
C THR A 434 19.05 -9.74 13.22
N LEU A 435 17.81 -10.16 13.00
CA LEU A 435 17.29 -11.47 13.35
C LEU A 435 17.10 -12.27 12.07
N ARG A 436 17.77 -13.42 11.98
CA ARG A 436 17.65 -14.37 10.87
C ARG A 436 16.86 -15.57 11.36
N ASN A 437 15.79 -15.93 10.64
CA ASN A 437 14.90 -17.05 10.99
C ASN A 437 14.41 -16.98 12.43
N ALA A 438 13.78 -15.83 12.74
CA ALA A 438 13.33 -15.49 14.07
C ALA A 438 12.05 -16.25 14.44
N THR A 439 12.03 -16.81 15.66
CA THR A 439 10.79 -17.31 16.25
C THR A 439 9.88 -16.17 16.70
N ARG A 440 8.64 -16.50 17.08
CA ARG A 440 7.73 -15.53 17.72
C ARG A 440 8.36 -14.90 18.96
N TYR A 441 9.03 -15.71 19.78
CA TYR A 441 9.70 -15.22 20.99
C TYR A 441 10.84 -14.26 20.66
N ASP A 442 11.71 -14.61 19.70
CA ASP A 442 12.85 -13.77 19.31
C ASP A 442 12.38 -12.39 18.82
N THR A 443 11.33 -12.39 17.99
CA THR A 443 10.73 -11.18 17.44
C THR A 443 10.19 -10.27 18.56
N LEU A 444 9.35 -10.84 19.45
CA LEU A 444 8.78 -10.10 20.58
C LEU A 444 9.85 -9.63 21.57
N SER A 445 10.87 -10.45 21.82
CA SER A 445 11.98 -10.09 22.70
C SER A 445 12.77 -8.92 22.14
N ALA A 446 13.09 -8.92 20.85
CA ALA A 446 13.83 -7.82 20.23
C ALA A 446 13.01 -6.51 20.20
N LEU A 447 11.71 -6.59 19.94
CA LEU A 447 10.82 -5.43 20.04
C LEU A 447 10.71 -4.91 21.48
N ASN A 448 10.67 -5.79 22.48
CA ASN A 448 10.72 -5.38 23.89
C ASN A 448 12.08 -4.75 24.27
N ASP A 449 13.18 -5.27 23.75
CA ASP A 449 14.52 -4.69 23.99
C ASP A 449 14.61 -3.26 23.43
N LEU A 450 13.99 -2.99 22.27
CA LEU A 450 13.87 -1.62 21.76
C LEU A 450 13.09 -0.73 22.74
N ARG A 451 11.93 -1.19 23.23
CA ARG A 451 11.10 -0.44 24.20
C ARG A 451 11.87 -0.02 25.44
N GLU A 452 12.74 -0.90 25.95
CA GLU A 452 13.52 -0.65 27.16
C GLU A 452 14.69 0.30 26.93
N ARG A 453 15.35 0.20 25.76
CA ARG A 453 16.59 0.94 25.46
C ARG A 453 16.37 2.32 24.87
N VAL A 454 15.37 2.50 24.02
CA VAL A 454 15.20 3.75 23.27
C VAL A 454 14.49 4.84 24.08
N THR A 455 14.79 6.08 23.74
CA THR A 455 14.31 7.31 24.37
C THR A 455 13.43 8.12 23.41
N SER A 456 12.86 9.23 23.90
CA SER A 456 12.04 10.15 23.09
C SER A 456 12.83 10.97 22.08
N GLU A 457 14.16 10.86 22.05
CA GLU A 457 14.98 11.52 21.02
C GLU A 457 15.27 10.59 19.85
N ASP A 458 15.22 9.27 20.08
CA ASP A 458 15.70 8.24 19.15
C ASP A 458 14.75 7.96 17.97
N ARG A 459 15.31 7.34 16.92
CA ARG A 459 14.59 6.93 15.70
C ARG A 459 14.68 5.42 15.47
N VAL A 460 13.51 4.83 15.28
CA VAL A 460 13.16 3.42 15.02
C VAL A 460 13.08 3.04 13.54
N ILE A 461 13.90 2.15 12.97
CA ILE A 461 13.46 1.37 11.79
C ILE A 461 13.18 -0.07 12.24
N VAL A 462 12.02 -0.60 11.88
CA VAL A 462 11.74 -2.03 11.97
C VAL A 462 11.49 -2.52 10.55
N TYR A 463 12.30 -3.44 10.05
CA TYR A 463 12.12 -4.07 8.75
C TYR A 463 11.76 -5.53 8.96
N TYR A 464 10.71 -6.00 8.29
CA TYR A 464 10.27 -7.39 8.30
C TYR A 464 10.15 -7.90 6.87
N ALA A 465 10.83 -9.00 6.55
CA ALA A 465 10.66 -9.78 5.34
C ALA A 465 10.37 -11.24 5.70
N GLY A 466 9.26 -11.78 5.17
CA GLY A 466 8.81 -13.12 5.46
C GLY A 466 7.34 -13.34 5.09
N HIS A 467 6.82 -14.52 5.43
CA HIS A 467 5.42 -14.84 5.18
C HIS A 467 4.48 -13.95 5.99
N GLY A 468 3.32 -13.69 5.41
CA GLY A 468 2.22 -12.99 6.05
C GLY A 468 0.88 -13.61 5.65
N GLU A 469 -0.07 -13.62 6.58
CA GLU A 469 -1.38 -14.26 6.36
C GLU A 469 -2.52 -13.40 6.91
N LEU A 470 -3.66 -13.46 6.24
CA LEU A 470 -4.89 -12.79 6.66
C LEU A 470 -5.81 -13.81 7.33
N ASP A 471 -6.06 -13.63 8.63
CA ASP A 471 -7.05 -14.45 9.34
C ASP A 471 -8.44 -14.12 8.82
N GLN A 472 -9.08 -15.09 8.18
CA GLN A 472 -10.39 -14.94 7.55
C GLN A 472 -11.52 -14.71 8.56
N THR A 473 -11.32 -15.04 9.84
CA THR A 473 -12.34 -14.93 10.88
C THR A 473 -12.50 -13.49 11.37
N ASN A 474 -11.40 -12.76 11.51
CA ASN A 474 -11.37 -11.41 12.08
C ASN A 474 -10.77 -10.37 11.12
N MET A 475 -10.37 -10.78 9.92
CA MET A 475 -9.76 -9.95 8.88
C MET A 475 -8.47 -9.24 9.33
N ARG A 476 -7.71 -9.85 10.25
CA ARG A 476 -6.43 -9.30 10.73
C ARG A 476 -5.25 -9.94 10.00
N GLY A 477 -4.31 -9.09 9.56
CA GLY A 477 -3.03 -9.55 9.05
C GLY A 477 -2.13 -10.03 10.18
N HIS A 478 -1.31 -11.03 9.88
CA HIS A 478 -0.34 -11.62 10.77
C HIS A 478 1.01 -11.73 10.08
N TRP A 479 2.08 -11.47 10.83
CA TRP A 479 3.43 -11.89 10.47
C TRP A 479 3.60 -13.34 10.91
N LEU A 480 4.23 -14.15 10.06
CA LEU A 480 4.49 -15.56 10.34
C LEU A 480 5.97 -15.75 10.70
N PRO A 481 6.30 -16.00 11.98
CA PRO A 481 7.63 -16.42 12.38
C PRO A 481 8.00 -17.82 11.84
N VAL A 482 9.26 -18.24 11.97
CA VAL A 482 9.70 -19.54 11.43
C VAL A 482 9.11 -20.76 12.15
N ASP A 483 8.59 -20.56 13.35
CA ASP A 483 7.83 -21.52 14.15
C ASP A 483 6.30 -21.42 13.95
N ALA A 484 5.85 -20.67 12.93
CA ALA A 484 4.45 -20.63 12.53
C ALA A 484 4.01 -21.99 11.94
N GLU A 485 2.80 -22.40 12.31
CA GLU A 485 2.13 -23.58 11.79
C GLU A 485 0.94 -23.16 10.90
N PRO A 486 0.64 -23.89 9.81
CA PRO A 486 -0.57 -23.68 9.04
C PRO A 486 -1.82 -23.80 9.91
N ASP A 487 -2.79 -22.90 9.71
CA ASP A 487 -4.09 -22.90 10.40
C ASP A 487 -4.02 -22.78 11.95
N ASN A 488 -2.86 -22.43 12.51
CA ASN A 488 -2.67 -22.29 13.96
C ASN A 488 -2.07 -20.93 14.32
N THR A 489 -2.92 -20.00 14.74
CA THR A 489 -2.54 -18.63 15.09
C THR A 489 -1.77 -18.51 16.41
N ALA A 490 -1.53 -19.61 17.15
CA ALA A 490 -0.84 -19.58 18.43
C ALA A 490 0.59 -19.03 18.33
N ASN A 491 1.30 -19.34 17.24
CA ASN A 491 2.66 -18.87 17.00
C ASN A 491 2.73 -17.72 15.98
N TRP A 492 1.58 -17.25 15.51
CA TRP A 492 1.52 -16.10 14.62
C TRP A 492 1.62 -14.80 15.41
N LEU A 493 2.10 -13.75 14.75
CA LEU A 493 2.19 -12.43 15.36
C LEU A 493 1.19 -11.51 14.68
N SER A 494 0.10 -11.17 15.39
CA SER A 494 -0.93 -10.28 14.83
C SER A 494 -0.38 -8.89 14.61
N ASN A 495 -0.80 -8.24 13.53
CA ASN A 495 -0.50 -6.84 13.28
C ASN A 495 -0.92 -5.95 14.46
N VAL A 496 -2.00 -6.29 15.18
CA VAL A 496 -2.42 -5.57 16.39
C VAL A 496 -1.39 -5.70 17.51
N ASP A 497 -0.83 -6.90 17.73
CA ASP A 497 0.20 -7.11 18.75
C ASP A 497 1.46 -6.28 18.41
N VAL A 498 1.85 -6.25 17.13
CA VAL A 498 2.96 -5.41 16.65
C VAL A 498 2.67 -3.93 16.89
N THR A 499 1.51 -3.43 16.47
CA THR A 499 1.18 -2.00 16.59
C THR A 499 1.04 -1.55 18.04
N ASP A 500 0.52 -2.39 18.94
CA ASP A 500 0.47 -2.11 20.37
C ASP A 500 1.87 -2.04 20.99
N ILE A 501 2.79 -2.94 20.61
CA ILE A 501 4.20 -2.86 21.04
C ILE A 501 4.83 -1.57 20.53
N LEU A 502 4.67 -1.26 19.24
CA LEU A 502 5.17 -0.03 18.68
C LEU A 502 4.61 1.17 19.46
N ASN A 503 3.31 1.23 19.75
CA ASN A 503 2.70 2.34 20.50
C ASN A 503 3.42 2.63 21.83
N VAL A 504 3.84 1.61 22.57
CA VAL A 504 4.50 1.80 23.88
C VAL A 504 6.00 2.07 23.79
N ILE A 505 6.64 1.85 22.64
CA ILE A 505 8.06 2.23 22.43
C ILE A 505 8.18 3.76 22.51
N ARG A 506 9.20 4.26 23.23
CA ARG A 506 9.38 5.70 23.49
C ARG A 506 9.93 6.51 22.31
N ALA A 507 10.54 5.86 21.31
CA ALA A 507 11.14 6.51 20.15
C ALA A 507 10.23 7.57 19.51
N ARG A 508 10.83 8.69 19.12
CA ARG A 508 10.08 9.82 18.52
C ARG A 508 9.49 9.44 17.17
N GLN A 509 10.32 8.82 16.35
CA GLN A 509 9.96 8.42 15.00
C GLN A 509 10.17 6.93 14.86
N ILE A 510 9.16 6.21 14.38
CA ILE A 510 9.31 4.83 13.93
C ILE A 510 8.79 4.70 12.51
N LEU A 511 9.64 4.15 11.65
CA LEU A 511 9.29 3.64 10.34
C LEU A 511 9.26 2.11 10.41
N LEU A 512 8.08 1.56 10.19
CA LEU A 512 7.89 0.13 9.99
C LEU A 512 7.93 -0.15 8.49
N VAL A 513 8.80 -1.04 8.03
CA VAL A 513 8.90 -1.47 6.64
C VAL A 513 8.53 -2.94 6.59
N VAL A 514 7.48 -3.28 5.84
CA VAL A 514 6.94 -4.64 5.80
C VAL A 514 6.94 -5.15 4.38
N ASP A 515 7.77 -6.16 4.15
CA ASP A 515 7.87 -6.89 2.90
C ASP A 515 7.22 -8.27 3.07
N SER A 516 5.89 -8.27 3.16
CA SER A 516 5.09 -9.49 3.34
C SER A 516 3.70 -9.31 2.76
N CYS A 517 3.02 -10.41 2.46
CA CYS A 517 1.61 -10.40 2.08
C CYS A 517 0.73 -9.76 3.19
N TYR A 518 -0.38 -9.13 2.78
CA TYR A 518 -1.43 -8.57 3.65
C TYR A 518 -0.99 -7.49 4.64
N SER A 519 0.20 -6.92 4.44
CA SER A 519 0.76 -5.80 5.21
C SER A 519 -0.14 -4.55 5.23
N GLY A 520 -1.03 -4.38 4.23
CA GLY A 520 -1.94 -3.24 4.14
C GLY A 520 -2.92 -3.09 5.32
N THR A 521 -3.18 -4.16 6.09
CA THR A 521 -4.00 -4.10 7.32
C THR A 521 -3.40 -3.20 8.42
N LEU A 522 -2.12 -2.80 8.31
CA LEU A 522 -1.44 -1.89 9.24
C LEU A 522 -1.79 -0.41 9.03
N THR A 523 -2.45 -0.06 7.91
CA THR A 523 -2.59 1.32 7.44
C THR A 523 -3.91 1.99 7.87
N ARG A 524 -3.92 3.32 7.96
CA ARG A 524 -5.13 4.18 8.01
C ARG A 524 -5.17 5.14 6.81
N SER A 525 -6.33 5.77 6.57
CA SER A 525 -6.51 6.80 5.53
C SER A 525 -5.48 7.94 5.60
N SER A 526 -5.21 8.50 4.42
CA SER A 526 -4.04 9.28 3.98
C SER A 526 -3.47 10.37 4.90
N LEU A 527 -2.15 10.54 4.79
CA LEU A 527 -1.42 11.70 5.30
C LEU A 527 -1.70 12.97 4.46
N THR A 528 -1.71 14.13 5.12
CA THR A 528 -1.87 15.45 4.47
C THR A 528 -0.80 15.69 3.41
N ARG A 529 -1.21 16.04 2.18
CA ARG A 529 -0.33 16.38 1.05
C ARG A 529 0.46 17.65 1.36
N LEU A 530 1.71 17.70 0.92
CA LEU A 530 2.50 18.94 0.93
C LEU A 530 2.05 19.81 -0.24
N GLU A 531 1.87 21.11 0.03
CA GLU A 531 1.70 22.11 -1.03
C GLU A 531 3.05 22.32 -1.74
N VAL A 532 3.02 22.28 -3.07
CA VAL A 532 4.16 22.59 -3.93
C VAL A 532 4.40 24.10 -3.87
N GLY A 533 5.62 24.55 -3.53
CA GLY A 533 6.01 25.97 -3.60
C GLY A 533 6.69 26.59 -2.38
N LEU A 534 7.07 25.83 -1.35
CA LEU A 534 7.77 26.36 -0.16
C LEU A 534 9.16 26.90 -0.50
N THR A 535 9.51 28.05 0.08
CA THR A 535 10.88 28.59 0.07
C THR A 535 11.84 27.73 0.90
N PRO A 536 13.18 27.84 0.72
CA PRO A 536 14.15 27.07 1.51
C PRO A 536 14.02 27.27 3.03
N GLU A 537 13.67 28.47 3.48
CA GLU A 537 13.49 28.83 4.89
C GLU A 537 12.20 28.22 5.49
N GLU A 538 11.10 28.28 4.74
CA GLU A 538 9.85 27.63 5.12
C GLU A 538 10.00 26.11 5.13
N ARG A 539 10.76 25.55 4.18
CA ARG A 539 11.10 24.12 4.15
C ARG A 539 11.91 23.72 5.37
N ALA A 540 12.91 24.51 5.79
CA ALA A 540 13.69 24.25 7.00
C ALA A 540 12.81 24.25 8.25
N THR A 541 11.95 25.27 8.38
CA THR A 541 11.01 25.42 9.51
C THR A 541 10.02 24.26 9.55
N TRP A 542 9.49 23.86 8.39
CA TRP A 542 8.59 22.71 8.27
C TRP A 542 9.30 21.40 8.63
N LEU A 543 10.54 21.19 8.18
CA LEU A 543 11.34 20.02 8.52
C LEU A 543 11.61 19.91 10.02
N GLU A 544 11.94 21.03 10.68
CA GLU A 544 12.07 21.08 12.13
C GLU A 544 10.77 20.71 12.85
N LEU A 545 9.64 21.23 12.36
CA LEU A 545 8.33 20.92 12.94
C LEU A 545 8.03 19.42 12.85
N MET A 546 8.27 18.81 11.68
CA MET A 546 8.05 17.38 11.47
C MET A 546 9.01 16.52 12.29
N ALA A 547 10.28 16.94 12.44
CA ALA A 547 11.28 16.25 13.25
C ALA A 547 10.91 16.22 14.74
N ARG A 548 10.24 17.27 15.24
CA ARG A 548 9.84 17.39 16.65
C ARG A 548 8.56 16.61 16.98
N LYS A 549 7.74 16.27 15.98
CA LYS A 549 6.47 15.55 16.17
C LYS A 549 6.67 14.04 16.19
N ARG A 550 5.80 13.34 16.91
CA ARG A 550 5.83 11.88 16.95
C ARG A 550 5.40 11.29 15.61
N ALA A 551 6.24 10.47 15.01
CA ALA A 551 5.98 9.80 13.73
C ALA A 551 5.91 8.29 13.92
N ARG A 552 4.88 7.65 13.36
CA ARG A 552 4.60 6.21 13.45
C ARG A 552 3.97 5.81 12.13
N VAL A 553 4.84 5.49 11.20
CA VAL A 553 4.52 5.36 9.78
C VAL A 553 4.95 3.98 9.31
N VAL A 554 4.18 3.42 8.39
CA VAL A 554 4.48 2.14 7.76
C VAL A 554 4.67 2.33 6.27
N LEU A 555 5.68 1.67 5.71
CA LEU A 555 5.89 1.45 4.29
C LEU A 555 5.71 -0.03 4.01
N THR A 556 4.65 -0.39 3.29
CA THR A 556 4.33 -1.78 2.97
C THR A 556 4.65 -2.10 1.52
N SER A 557 5.05 -3.35 1.23
CA SER A 557 5.29 -3.81 -0.13
C SER A 557 4.01 -3.94 -0.96
N GLY A 558 2.84 -4.06 -0.31
CA GLY A 558 1.53 -4.05 -0.95
C GLY A 558 0.36 -3.80 0.02
N GLY A 559 -0.86 -3.80 -0.53
CA GLY A 559 -2.13 -3.71 0.21
C GLY A 559 -2.56 -5.04 0.83
N LEU A 560 -3.78 -5.49 0.54
CA LEU A 560 -4.30 -6.82 0.94
C LEU A 560 -4.04 -7.91 -0.12
N ALA A 561 -3.03 -7.69 -0.97
CA ALA A 561 -2.71 -8.56 -2.10
C ALA A 561 -1.40 -9.34 -1.85
N PRO A 562 -1.19 -10.47 -2.55
CA PRO A 562 0.10 -11.16 -2.56
C PRO A 562 1.23 -10.27 -3.09
N VAL A 563 2.47 -10.61 -2.74
CA VAL A 563 3.69 -9.86 -3.11
C VAL A 563 4.57 -10.74 -4.01
N LEU A 564 5.34 -10.14 -4.91
CA LEU A 564 6.32 -10.87 -5.72
C LEU A 564 7.58 -11.16 -4.91
N ASP A 565 7.81 -12.44 -4.63
CA ASP A 565 9.03 -12.94 -3.99
C ASP A 565 10.18 -13.19 -5.00
N PHE A 566 9.92 -13.02 -6.30
CA PHE A 566 10.90 -13.22 -7.37
C PHE A 566 10.97 -12.02 -8.31
N GLY A 567 12.08 -11.90 -9.02
CA GLY A 567 12.25 -10.93 -10.10
C GLY A 567 13.06 -9.67 -9.78
N GLY A 568 13.57 -9.54 -8.55
CA GLY A 568 14.54 -8.52 -8.15
C GLY A 568 16.02 -8.94 -8.27
N GLY A 569 16.31 -10.20 -8.62
CA GLY A 569 17.66 -10.78 -8.59
C GLY A 569 17.89 -11.50 -7.27
N ASP A 570 18.97 -11.16 -6.54
CA ASP A 570 19.26 -11.69 -5.20
C ASP A 570 18.33 -11.12 -4.09
N HIS A 571 17.38 -10.26 -4.47
CA HIS A 571 16.49 -9.50 -3.58
C HIS A 571 15.05 -9.54 -4.06
N SER A 572 14.09 -9.33 -3.15
CA SER A 572 12.69 -9.10 -3.54
C SER A 572 12.56 -7.83 -4.38
N VAL A 573 11.50 -7.72 -5.19
CA VAL A 573 11.24 -6.51 -6.01
C VAL A 573 11.13 -5.25 -5.14
N PHE A 574 10.49 -5.39 -3.98
CA PHE A 574 10.32 -4.30 -3.03
C PHE A 574 11.62 -3.98 -2.28
N ALA A 575 12.31 -4.99 -1.74
CA ALA A 575 13.56 -4.82 -1.02
C ALA A 575 14.62 -4.17 -1.90
N ARG A 576 14.77 -4.62 -3.15
CA ARG A 576 15.67 -3.98 -4.11
C ARG A 576 15.37 -2.51 -4.31
N SER A 577 14.09 -2.18 -4.56
CA SER A 577 13.66 -0.80 -4.76
C SER A 577 13.93 0.08 -3.53
N PHE A 578 13.78 -0.48 -2.34
CA PHE A 578 14.08 0.16 -1.07
C PHE A 578 15.59 0.38 -0.87
N ILE A 579 16.41 -0.65 -1.12
CA ILE A 579 17.88 -0.58 -1.05
C ILE A 579 18.40 0.48 -2.02
N GLU A 580 17.97 0.46 -3.28
CA GLU A 580 18.39 1.43 -4.30
C GLU A 580 17.98 2.87 -3.94
N ALA A 581 16.81 3.07 -3.32
CA ALA A 581 16.37 4.38 -2.84
C ALA A 581 17.25 4.89 -1.69
N LEU A 582 17.70 4.00 -0.79
CA LEU A 582 18.63 4.36 0.30
C LEU A 582 20.05 4.62 -0.21
N GLU A 583 20.52 3.86 -1.20
CA GLU A 583 21.85 3.97 -1.80
C GLU A 583 21.99 5.12 -2.80
N GLY A 584 20.88 5.56 -3.41
CA GLY A 584 20.88 6.72 -4.30
C GLY A 584 20.84 8.06 -3.56
N ASN A 585 20.68 8.06 -2.23
CA ASN A 585 20.35 9.27 -1.48
C ASN A 585 21.54 9.88 -0.72
N ASP A 586 21.90 11.10 -1.10
CA ASP A 586 22.95 11.94 -0.48
C ASP A 586 22.41 13.13 0.31
N GLU A 587 21.09 13.24 0.45
CA GLU A 587 20.42 14.35 1.13
C GLU A 587 19.55 13.88 2.30
N LEU A 588 18.95 14.82 3.03
CA LEU A 588 17.94 14.53 4.04
C LEU A 588 16.69 13.97 3.34
N LEU A 589 16.33 12.72 3.68
CA LEU A 589 15.25 11.99 3.05
C LEU A 589 14.08 11.79 4.01
N LEU A 590 12.90 12.24 3.61
CA LEU A 590 11.67 12.02 4.35
C LEU A 590 11.08 10.65 4.02
N GLY A 591 10.37 10.05 4.96
CA GLY A 591 9.70 8.76 4.77
C GLY A 591 8.73 8.79 3.58
N ARG A 592 8.03 9.89 3.34
CA ARG A 592 7.20 10.06 2.14
C ARG A 592 8.01 10.09 0.84
N SER A 593 9.15 10.78 0.82
CA SER A 593 10.02 10.85 -0.35
C SER A 593 10.65 9.49 -0.65
N LEU A 594 11.03 8.75 0.40
CA LEU A 594 11.46 7.36 0.31
C LEU A 594 10.36 6.49 -0.30
N TYR A 595 9.12 6.61 0.19
CA TYR A 595 7.97 5.90 -0.39
C TYR A 595 7.80 6.20 -1.88
N GLN A 596 7.84 7.47 -2.29
CA GLN A 596 7.69 7.84 -3.70
C GLN A 596 8.78 7.18 -4.58
N ALA A 597 10.03 7.20 -4.09
CA ALA A 597 11.15 6.56 -4.77
C ALA A 597 10.97 5.03 -4.87
N VAL A 598 10.47 4.38 -3.82
CA VAL A 598 10.22 2.93 -3.81
C VAL A 598 9.04 2.57 -4.71
N ALA A 599 7.90 3.25 -4.56
CA ALA A 599 6.67 2.94 -5.29
C ALA A 599 6.84 3.05 -6.80
N ALA A 600 7.57 4.06 -7.28
CA ALA A 600 7.87 4.20 -8.70
C ALA A 600 8.69 3.02 -9.26
N ARG A 601 9.68 2.54 -8.50
CA ARG A 601 10.53 1.41 -8.89
C ARG A 601 9.79 0.07 -8.83
N VAL A 602 9.00 -0.15 -7.79
CA VAL A 602 8.19 -1.37 -7.64
C VAL A 602 7.15 -1.47 -8.75
N ALA A 603 6.44 -0.38 -9.06
CA ALA A 603 5.48 -0.35 -10.16
C ALA A 603 6.16 -0.67 -11.51
N HIS A 604 7.37 -0.17 -11.74
CA HIS A 604 8.14 -0.48 -12.94
C HIS A 604 8.57 -1.96 -13.03
N ALA A 605 9.10 -2.50 -11.93
CA ALA A 605 9.59 -3.88 -11.88
C ALA A 605 8.44 -4.90 -11.95
N ALA A 606 7.34 -4.67 -11.23
CA ALA A 606 6.18 -5.56 -11.22
C ALA A 606 5.47 -5.61 -12.59
N ALA A 607 5.43 -4.48 -13.32
CA ALA A 607 4.94 -4.44 -14.70
C ALA A 607 5.74 -5.32 -15.68
N GLY A 608 7.00 -5.65 -15.36
CA GLY A 608 7.81 -6.60 -16.12
C GLY A 608 7.34 -8.06 -16.01
N TYR A 609 6.51 -8.36 -15.00
CA TYR A 609 6.01 -9.70 -14.69
C TYR A 609 4.47 -9.83 -14.83
N ASP A 610 3.81 -8.85 -15.47
CA ASP A 610 2.34 -8.77 -15.58
C ASP A 610 1.62 -8.86 -14.21
N PHE A 611 2.25 -8.30 -13.17
CA PHE A 611 1.74 -8.30 -11.81
C PHE A 611 1.60 -6.87 -11.30
N GLU A 612 0.48 -6.56 -10.64
CA GLU A 612 0.25 -5.25 -10.05
C GLU A 612 0.64 -5.27 -8.56
N GLN A 613 1.72 -4.58 -8.23
CA GLN A 613 2.15 -4.38 -6.85
C GLN A 613 2.30 -2.89 -6.58
N ILE A 614 1.46 -2.37 -5.66
CA ILE A 614 1.44 -0.97 -5.27
C ILE A 614 1.79 -0.87 -3.77
N PRO A 615 3.00 -0.41 -3.44
CA PRO A 615 3.38 -0.13 -2.07
C PRO A 615 2.44 0.88 -1.40
N GLN A 616 2.32 0.84 -0.08
CA GLN A 616 1.53 1.83 0.67
C GLN A 616 2.37 2.53 1.73
N TYR A 617 2.11 3.83 1.91
CA TYR A 617 2.70 4.62 2.98
C TYR A 617 1.64 5.34 3.80
N ALA A 618 1.55 5.03 5.09
CA ALA A 618 0.48 5.52 5.93
C ALA A 618 0.87 5.56 7.42
N PRO A 619 0.10 6.27 8.27
CA PRO A 619 0.20 6.12 9.71
C PRO A 619 -0.12 4.68 10.12
N ILE A 620 0.63 4.16 11.09
CA ILE A 620 0.38 2.84 11.68
C ILE A 620 -0.91 2.92 12.52
N ALA A 621 -1.89 2.08 12.19
CA ALA A 621 -3.15 2.00 12.92
C ALA A 621 -2.94 1.71 14.41
N GLY A 622 -3.44 2.60 15.29
CA GLY A 622 -3.39 2.40 16.73
C GLY A 622 -2.02 2.64 17.40
N ALA A 623 -0.99 3.07 16.66
CA ALA A 623 0.37 3.24 17.21
C ALA A 623 0.67 4.65 17.79
N GLY A 624 -0.32 5.55 17.83
CA GLY A 624 -0.16 6.90 18.38
C GLY A 624 0.64 7.84 17.48
N HIS A 625 0.40 7.80 16.16
CA HIS A 625 0.91 8.80 15.22
C HIS A 625 0.34 10.19 15.52
N GLU A 626 1.17 11.23 15.42
CA GLU A 626 0.72 12.62 15.44
C GLU A 626 0.66 13.16 14.01
N SER A 627 1.62 14.01 13.64
CA SER A 627 1.72 14.62 12.31
C SER A 627 3.15 14.67 11.78
N GLY A 628 4.12 14.07 12.50
CA GLY A 628 5.52 14.03 12.06
C GLY A 628 5.73 13.08 10.89
N ASP A 629 6.90 13.16 10.25
CA ASP A 629 7.34 12.18 9.25
C ASP A 629 8.61 11.48 9.75
N PHE A 630 8.95 10.33 9.18
CA PHE A 630 10.25 9.71 9.45
C PHE A 630 11.36 10.44 8.68
N ILE A 631 12.50 10.70 9.32
CA ILE A 631 13.61 11.42 8.69
C ILE A 631 14.88 10.57 8.69
N LEU A 632 15.34 10.23 7.48
CA LEU A 632 16.61 9.59 7.20
C LEU A 632 17.66 10.66 6.87
N GLN A 633 18.76 10.64 7.63
CA GLN A 633 19.88 11.56 7.42
C GLN A 633 21.16 10.76 7.21
N PRO A 634 21.72 10.75 5.97
CA PRO A 634 23.00 10.14 5.70
C PRO A 634 24.10 10.73 6.59
N ALA A 635 25.09 9.93 6.98
CA ALA A 635 26.21 10.37 7.81
C ALA A 635 27.01 11.52 7.17
N ALA A 636 27.05 11.59 5.83
CA ALA A 636 27.68 12.69 5.09
C ALA A 636 26.97 14.05 5.26
N VAL A 637 25.70 14.04 5.68
CA VAL A 637 24.83 15.22 5.83
C VAL A 637 24.72 15.66 7.31
N ARG A 638 25.28 14.89 8.25
CA ARG A 638 25.28 15.22 9.69
C ARG A 638 26.25 16.35 10.04
#